data_AF-A0AAN9QSK8-F1
#
_entry.id   AF-A0AAN9QSK8-F1
#
_cell.length_a   1.000
_cell.length_b   1.000
_cell.length_c   1.000
_cell.angle_alpha   90.00
_cell.angle_beta   90.00
_cell.angle_gamma   90.00
#
_symmetry.space_group_name_H-M   'P 1'
#
loop_
_entity.id
_entity.type
_entity.pdbx_description
1 polymer ?
#
loop_
_entity_poly.entity_id
_entity_poly.type
_entity_poly.pdbx_seq_one_letter_code
_entity_poly.pdbx_strand_id
1 'polypeptide(L)'
;MKKTKVKVPIWCTWRCPPNGWVCLNTDGSVYFGRIMGGFHGLKLAWDIGWKKAKVDIDSTNALALVKNSTVGNDDVTCALVSEINDLVRKDWLVEFSHVFRESNRAADRLAHLGHSNSPRLGFKRFLHAPRILAQVLQDDLADVATQRGHS
;
A
#
# COMPACT_ATOMS: atom_id res chain seq x y z
N MET A 1 -5.07 19.24 -37.65
CA MET A 1 -3.85 18.96 -36.86
C MET A 1 -4.23 18.67 -35.41
N LYS A 2 -4.05 17.44 -34.92
CA LYS A 2 -4.21 17.14 -33.49
C LYS A 2 -2.98 17.68 -32.76
N LYS A 3 -3.15 18.62 -31.82
CA LYS A 3 -2.05 19.06 -30.95
C LYS A 3 -1.62 17.87 -30.11
N THR A 4 -0.44 17.31 -30.37
CA THR A 4 0.18 16.31 -29.50
C THR A 4 0.45 16.98 -28.16
N LYS A 5 -0.28 16.60 -27.11
CA LYS A 5 0.07 17.04 -25.75
C LYS A 5 1.45 16.49 -25.44
N VAL A 6 2.44 17.36 -25.25
CA VAL A 6 3.74 16.97 -24.71
C VAL A 6 3.48 16.36 -23.34
N LYS A 7 3.76 15.07 -23.17
CA LYS A 7 3.68 14.41 -21.87
C LYS A 7 4.88 14.86 -21.05
N VAL A 8 4.65 15.74 -20.08
CA VAL A 8 5.67 16.09 -19.08
C VAL A 8 5.93 14.85 -18.22
N PRO A 9 7.20 14.40 -18.06
CA PRO A 9 7.51 13.27 -17.22
C PRO A 9 7.17 13.59 -15.75
N ILE A 10 6.48 12.66 -15.09
CA ILE A 10 6.22 12.71 -13.65
C ILE A 10 7.23 11.78 -13.01
N TRP A 11 8.03 12.32 -12.09
CA TRP A 11 9.02 11.57 -11.33
C TRP A 11 8.48 11.26 -9.94
N CYS A 12 8.61 10.02 -9.53
CA CYS A 12 8.00 9.44 -8.34
C CYS A 12 9.10 8.89 -7.43
N THR A 13 9.15 9.36 -6.19
CA THR A 13 10.01 8.81 -5.12
C THR A 13 9.15 8.32 -3.98
N TRP A 14 9.62 7.33 -3.22
CA TRP A 14 9.07 7.06 -1.90
C TRP A 14 9.54 8.16 -0.94
N ARG A 15 8.76 8.42 0.11
CA ARG A 15 9.15 9.35 1.18
C ARG A 15 8.91 8.72 2.52
N CYS A 16 9.93 8.78 3.37
CA CYS A 16 9.84 8.37 4.76
C CYS A 16 8.70 9.13 5.46
N PRO A 17 7.83 8.43 6.21
CA PRO A 17 6.79 9.10 6.97
C PRO A 17 7.42 9.97 8.08
N PRO A 18 6.70 10.98 8.61
CA PRO A 18 7.21 11.80 9.70
C PRO A 18 7.57 10.95 10.95
N ASN A 19 8.46 11.46 11.80
CA ASN A 19 8.83 10.78 13.03
C ASN A 19 7.61 10.38 13.88
N GLY A 20 7.62 9.15 14.38
CA GLY A 20 6.52 8.58 15.18
C GLY A 20 5.37 8.00 14.36
N TRP A 21 5.48 7.97 13.03
CA TRP A 21 4.53 7.30 12.14
C TRP A 21 5.11 6.00 11.58
N VAL A 22 4.27 4.98 11.47
CA VAL A 22 4.54 3.81 10.63
C VAL A 22 3.88 3.99 9.27
N CYS A 23 4.59 3.68 8.18
CA CYS A 23 4.01 3.65 6.84
C CYS A 23 3.68 2.21 6.43
N LEU A 24 2.46 2.02 5.94
CA LEU A 24 1.91 0.76 5.47
C LEU A 24 1.63 0.88 3.98
N ASN A 25 2.51 0.28 3.19
CA ASN A 25 2.40 0.24 1.74
C ASN A 25 1.58 -0.98 1.33
N THR A 26 0.55 -0.78 0.50
CA THR A 26 -0.35 -1.86 0.07
C THR A 26 -0.21 -2.11 -1.43
N ASP A 27 -0.18 -3.38 -1.84
CA ASP A 27 -0.33 -3.78 -3.24
C ASP A 27 -1.00 -5.16 -3.33
N GLY A 28 -1.60 -5.45 -4.47
CA GLY A 28 -2.31 -6.69 -4.76
C GLY A 28 -2.75 -6.76 -6.21
N SER A 29 -2.72 -7.95 -6.78
CA SER A 29 -3.19 -8.21 -8.16
C SER A 29 -4.71 -8.19 -8.31
N VAL A 30 -5.44 -8.41 -7.21
CA VAL A 30 -6.91 -8.45 -7.17
C VAL A 30 -7.42 -7.36 -6.23
N TYR A 31 -8.57 -6.75 -6.55
CA TYR A 31 -9.16 -5.64 -5.80
C TYR A 31 -9.24 -5.91 -4.28
N PHE A 32 -9.71 -7.12 -3.93
CA PHE A 32 -9.79 -7.59 -2.55
C PHE A 32 -8.42 -7.73 -1.87
N GLY A 33 -7.40 -8.22 -2.59
CA GLY A 33 -6.05 -8.41 -2.06
C GLY A 33 -5.38 -7.10 -1.66
N ARG A 34 -5.62 -6.00 -2.40
CA ARG A 34 -5.10 -4.67 -2.09
C ARG A 34 -5.62 -4.17 -0.73
N ILE A 35 -6.91 -4.33 -0.48
CA ILE A 35 -7.56 -3.89 0.75
C ILE A 35 -7.15 -4.79 1.92
N MET A 36 -7.10 -6.11 1.70
CA MET A 36 -6.68 -7.09 2.71
C MET A 36 -5.23 -6.89 3.18
N GLY A 37 -4.30 -6.61 2.27
CA GLY A 37 -2.91 -6.32 2.63
C GLY A 37 -2.79 -5.10 3.55
N GLY A 38 -3.54 -4.03 3.23
CA GLY A 38 -3.62 -2.84 4.07
C GLY A 38 -4.24 -3.09 5.43
N PHE A 39 -5.33 -3.84 5.48
CA PHE A 39 -6.00 -4.23 6.72
C PHE A 39 -5.05 -4.99 7.66
N HIS A 40 -4.35 -6.02 7.16
CA HIS A 40 -3.41 -6.78 7.98
C HIS A 40 -2.24 -5.92 8.47
N GLY A 41 -1.73 -5.02 7.63
CA GLY A 41 -0.71 -4.05 8.02
C GLY A 41 -1.19 -3.13 9.16
N LEU A 42 -2.40 -2.60 9.04
CA LEU A 42 -3.01 -1.74 10.07
C LEU A 42 -3.20 -2.49 11.39
N LYS A 43 -3.72 -3.73 11.32
CA LYS A 43 -3.95 -4.55 12.51
C LYS A 43 -2.65 -4.85 13.23
N LEU A 44 -1.61 -5.24 12.48
CA LEU A 44 -0.29 -5.47 13.03
C LEU A 44 0.32 -4.20 13.67
N ALA A 45 0.18 -3.05 13.03
CA ALA A 45 0.67 -1.78 13.57
C ALA A 45 0.00 -1.44 14.91
N TRP A 46 -1.33 -1.60 14.98
CA TRP A 46 -2.08 -1.43 16.22
C TRP A 46 -1.62 -2.42 17.31
N ASP A 47 -1.51 -3.71 16.98
CA ASP A 47 -1.11 -4.75 17.93
C ASP A 47 0.32 -4.54 18.48
N ILE A 48 1.21 -3.93 17.70
CA ILE A 48 2.58 -3.54 18.12
C ILE A 48 2.56 -2.29 19.02
N GLY A 49 1.46 -1.53 19.05
CA GLY A 49 1.30 -0.34 19.88
C GLY A 49 1.63 0.98 19.17
N TRP A 50 1.66 1.01 17.83
CA TRP A 50 1.81 2.27 17.11
C TRP A 50 0.61 3.19 17.33
N LYS A 51 0.88 4.49 17.51
CA LYS A 51 -0.14 5.52 17.73
C LYS A 51 -0.42 6.38 16.51
N LYS A 52 0.36 6.25 15.44
CA LYS A 52 0.15 6.93 14.17
C LYS A 52 0.52 6.02 13.01
N ALA A 53 -0.37 5.87 12.03
CA ALA A 53 -0.15 5.05 10.85
C ALA A 53 -0.57 5.79 9.58
N LYS A 54 0.28 5.71 8.55
CA LYS A 54 0.00 6.19 7.20
C LYS A 54 -0.17 4.99 6.29
N VAL A 55 -1.26 4.92 5.54
CA VAL A 55 -1.54 3.86 4.58
C VAL A 55 -1.44 4.43 3.17
N ASP A 56 -0.40 4.02 2.47
CA ASP A 56 -0.16 4.38 1.08
C ASP A 56 -0.82 3.35 0.15
N ILE A 57 -1.74 3.84 -0.67
CA ILE A 57 -2.59 3.05 -1.58
C ILE A 57 -2.33 3.53 -3.01
N ASP A 58 -1.93 2.61 -3.90
CA ASP A 58 -1.65 2.92 -5.31
C ASP A 58 -2.88 2.80 -6.24
N SER A 59 -4.06 2.54 -5.65
CA SER A 59 -5.34 2.38 -6.35
C SER A 59 -6.36 3.40 -5.87
N THR A 60 -6.78 4.27 -6.78
CA THR A 60 -7.89 5.21 -6.54
C THR A 60 -9.17 4.51 -6.11
N ASN A 61 -9.47 3.33 -6.65
CA ASN A 61 -10.69 2.59 -6.34
C ASN A 61 -10.63 1.97 -4.93
N ALA A 62 -9.48 1.44 -4.51
CA ALA A 62 -9.31 0.92 -3.15
C ALA A 62 -9.35 2.08 -2.13
N LEU A 63 -8.70 3.20 -2.44
CA LEU A 63 -8.74 4.39 -1.59
C LEU A 63 -10.16 4.96 -1.44
N ALA A 64 -10.91 5.04 -2.53
CA ALA A 64 -12.30 5.51 -2.52
C ALA A 64 -13.18 4.61 -1.64
N LEU A 65 -13.00 3.29 -1.72
CA LEU A 65 -13.78 2.34 -0.95
C LEU A 65 -13.53 2.48 0.57
N VAL A 66 -12.26 2.63 0.97
CA VAL A 66 -11.92 2.83 2.38
C VAL A 66 -12.41 4.19 2.89
N LYS A 67 -12.30 5.26 2.10
CA LYS A 67 -12.71 6.60 2.53
C LYS A 67 -14.22 6.80 2.57
N ASN A 68 -14.93 6.30 1.55
CA ASN A 68 -16.36 6.55 1.42
C ASN A 68 -17.21 5.48 2.12
N SER A 69 -16.58 4.47 2.72
CA SER A 69 -17.28 3.30 3.27
C SER A 69 -18.30 2.71 2.30
N THR A 70 -18.01 2.76 0.99
CA THR A 70 -18.91 2.19 -0.01
C THR A 70 -18.90 0.68 0.18
N VAL A 71 -20.02 0.20 0.70
CA VAL A 71 -20.41 -1.21 0.77
C VAL A 71 -20.15 -1.81 -0.61
N GLY A 72 -19.19 -2.74 -0.71
CA GLY A 72 -18.98 -3.48 -1.94
C GLY A 72 -20.27 -4.18 -2.35
N ASN A 73 -20.38 -4.63 -3.60
CA ASN A 73 -21.56 -5.38 -4.02
C ASN A 73 -21.63 -6.79 -3.38
N ASP A 74 -20.63 -7.20 -2.60
CA ASP A 74 -20.50 -8.50 -1.94
C ASP A 74 -20.24 -8.38 -0.42
N ASP A 75 -20.77 -9.34 0.34
CA ASP A 75 -20.71 -9.37 1.82
C ASP A 75 -19.28 -9.38 2.38
N VAL A 76 -18.31 -9.97 1.65
CA VAL A 76 -16.93 -10.12 2.13
C VAL A 76 -16.22 -8.77 2.11
N THR A 77 -16.38 -7.99 1.03
CA THR A 77 -15.85 -6.63 0.95
C THR A 77 -16.46 -5.74 2.05
N CYS A 78 -17.75 -5.92 2.35
CA CYS A 78 -18.44 -5.16 3.40
C CYS A 78 -17.90 -5.44 4.79
N ALA A 79 -17.70 -6.71 5.13
CA ALA A 79 -17.10 -7.12 6.39
C ALA A 79 -15.70 -6.52 6.56
N LEU A 80 -14.86 -6.59 5.52
CA LEU A 80 -13.52 -6.04 5.53
C LEU A 80 -13.50 -4.51 5.73
N VAL A 81 -14.38 -3.78 5.04
CA VAL A 81 -14.53 -2.33 5.22
C VAL A 81 -14.95 -2.00 6.65
N SER A 82 -15.88 -2.76 7.23
CA SER A 82 -16.29 -2.58 8.63
C SER A 82 -15.12 -2.79 9.59
N GLU A 83 -14.33 -3.86 9.41
CA GLU A 83 -13.16 -4.13 10.26
C GLU A 83 -12.10 -3.02 10.15
N ILE A 84 -11.83 -2.51 8.93
CA ILE A 84 -10.94 -1.36 8.73
C ILE A 84 -11.49 -0.14 9.48
N ASN A 85 -12.79 0.14 9.35
CA ASN A 85 -13.43 1.27 10.02
C ASN A 85 -13.35 1.15 11.55
N ASP A 86 -13.57 -0.04 12.11
CA ASP A 86 -13.46 -0.28 13.55
C ASP A 86 -12.03 -0.08 14.05
N LEU A 87 -11.05 -0.43 13.22
CA LEU A 87 -9.64 -0.23 13.52
C LEU A 87 -9.26 1.25 13.45
N VAL A 88 -9.74 1.99 12.46
CA VAL A 88 -9.52 3.44 12.30
C VAL A 88 -10.14 4.23 13.46
N ARG A 89 -11.24 3.76 14.06
CA ARG A 89 -11.90 4.41 15.21
C ARG A 89 -11.20 4.20 16.57
N LYS A 90 -10.13 3.41 16.63
CA LYS A 90 -9.37 3.21 17.88
C LYS A 90 -8.59 4.48 18.27
N ASP A 91 -7.98 4.44 19.45
CA ASP A 91 -7.15 5.53 19.99
C ASP A 91 -5.75 5.60 19.33
N TRP A 92 -5.74 6.03 18.06
CA TRP A 92 -4.56 6.33 17.25
C TRP A 92 -4.94 7.16 16.02
N LEU A 93 -3.94 7.76 15.37
CA LEU A 93 -4.13 8.55 14.15
C LEU A 93 -3.87 7.70 12.90
N VAL A 94 -4.85 7.60 12.01
CA VAL A 94 -4.70 6.87 10.74
C VAL A 94 -4.94 7.82 9.56
N GLU A 95 -3.98 7.87 8.63
CA GLU A 95 -4.08 8.65 7.40
C GLU A 95 -4.00 7.76 6.16
N PHE A 96 -4.89 8.00 5.19
CA PHE A 96 -4.90 7.30 3.90
C PHE A 96 -4.48 8.25 2.77
N SER A 97 -3.43 7.87 2.04
CA SER A 97 -2.88 8.61 0.90
C SER A 97 -2.88 7.79 -0.37
N HIS A 98 -3.14 8.46 -1.50
CA HIS A 98 -2.92 7.88 -2.81
C HIS A 98 -1.45 8.08 -3.20
N VAL A 99 -0.78 7.02 -3.66
CA VAL A 99 0.58 7.08 -4.22
C VAL A 99 0.62 6.56 -5.64
N PHE A 100 1.66 6.90 -6.40
CA PHE A 100 1.90 6.24 -7.68
C PHE A 100 2.49 4.86 -7.44
N ARG A 101 2.15 3.89 -8.31
CA ARG A 101 2.69 2.52 -8.23
C ARG A 101 4.21 2.52 -8.23
N GLU A 102 4.81 3.42 -9.01
CA GLU A 102 6.25 3.59 -9.14
C GLU A 102 6.92 4.07 -7.85
N SER A 103 6.18 4.73 -6.94
CA SER A 103 6.63 5.04 -5.57
C SER A 103 6.39 3.90 -4.58
N ASN A 104 5.72 2.81 -4.99
CA ASN A 104 5.27 1.71 -4.13
C ASN A 104 6.01 0.38 -4.43
N ARG A 105 7.27 0.49 -4.87
CA ARG A 105 8.08 -0.64 -5.39
C ARG A 105 8.26 -1.77 -4.38
N ALA A 106 8.37 -1.47 -3.10
CA ALA A 106 8.56 -2.48 -2.07
C ALA A 106 7.32 -3.38 -1.94
N ALA A 107 6.12 -2.79 -1.94
CA ALA A 107 4.87 -3.56 -1.90
C ALA A 107 4.68 -4.40 -3.17
N ASP A 108 4.98 -3.84 -4.35
CA ASP A 108 4.95 -4.57 -5.63
C ASP A 108 5.87 -5.80 -5.63
N ARG A 109 7.11 -5.62 -5.18
CA ARG A 109 8.08 -6.74 -5.10
C ARG A 109 7.62 -7.82 -4.12
N LEU A 110 7.04 -7.44 -2.98
CA LEU A 110 6.49 -8.39 -2.01
C LEU A 110 5.24 -9.11 -2.54
N ALA A 111 4.35 -8.41 -3.26
CA ALA A 111 3.18 -9.00 -3.90
C ALA A 111 3.59 -10.02 -4.98
N HIS A 112 4.55 -9.66 -5.83
CA HIS A 112 5.13 -10.57 -6.82
C HIS A 112 5.76 -11.81 -6.17
N LEU A 113 6.51 -11.65 -5.06
CA LEU A 113 7.07 -12.78 -4.32
C LEU A 113 5.99 -13.71 -3.76
N GLY A 114 4.85 -13.17 -3.34
CA GLY A 114 3.68 -13.94 -2.91
C GLY A 114 3.08 -14.77 -4.04
N HIS A 115 3.04 -14.24 -5.28
CA HIS A 115 2.52 -14.94 -6.45
C HIS A 115 3.43 -16.06 -6.96
N SER A 116 4.76 -15.88 -6.91
CA SER A 116 5.72 -16.89 -7.39
C SER A 116 5.81 -18.12 -6.47
N ASN A 117 5.37 -18.01 -5.21
CA ASN A 117 5.32 -19.11 -4.26
C ASN A 117 3.89 -19.69 -4.17
N SER A 118 3.52 -20.59 -5.09
CA SER A 118 2.23 -21.34 -5.07
C SER A 118 2.02 -22.19 -3.78
N PRO A 119 0.84 -22.73 -3.46
CA PRO A 119 -0.55 -22.24 -3.49
C PRO A 119 -1.14 -22.20 -2.06
N ARG A 120 -0.32 -21.93 -1.03
CA ARG A 120 -0.82 -21.89 0.35
C ARG A 120 -1.56 -20.57 0.56
N LEU A 121 -2.90 -20.64 0.59
CA LEU A 121 -3.75 -19.59 1.17
C LEU A 121 -3.16 -19.18 2.53
N GLY A 122 -2.66 -17.94 2.63
CA GLY A 122 -2.06 -17.45 3.87
C GLY A 122 -1.20 -16.22 3.69
N PHE A 123 -0.82 -15.61 4.81
CA PHE A 123 0.09 -14.47 4.86
C PHE A 123 1.46 -14.93 5.39
N LYS A 124 2.53 -14.32 4.88
CA LYS A 124 3.89 -14.54 5.39
C LYS A 124 4.41 -13.23 5.99
N ARG A 125 4.67 -13.24 7.29
CA ARG A 125 5.31 -12.13 7.99
C ARG A 125 6.83 -12.27 7.92
N PHE A 126 7.51 -11.20 7.53
CA PHE A 126 8.96 -11.09 7.58
C PHE A 126 9.35 -10.20 8.76
N LEU A 127 10.21 -10.68 9.67
CA LEU A 127 10.73 -9.88 10.78
C LEU A 127 11.87 -8.94 10.34
N HIS A 128 12.51 -9.28 9.22
CA HIS A 128 13.54 -8.50 8.57
C HIS A 128 13.24 -8.40 7.07
N ALA A 129 13.63 -7.31 6.42
CA ALA A 129 13.39 -7.12 5.00
C ALA A 129 14.01 -8.28 4.18
N PRO A 130 13.23 -8.97 3.33
CA PRO A 130 13.77 -10.01 2.47
C PRO A 130 14.76 -9.40 1.46
N ARG A 131 15.78 -10.19 1.06
CA ARG A 131 16.85 -9.74 0.15
C ARG A 131 16.33 -9.14 -1.17
N ILE A 132 15.14 -9.55 -1.62
CA ILE A 132 14.51 -9.01 -2.84
C ILE A 132 14.25 -7.50 -2.75
N LEU A 133 14.17 -6.96 -1.54
CA LEU A 133 13.95 -5.53 -1.29
C LEU A 133 15.26 -4.74 -1.16
N ALA A 134 16.43 -5.39 -1.14
CA ALA A 134 17.69 -4.71 -0.87
C ALA A 134 17.93 -3.52 -1.81
N GLN A 135 17.72 -3.70 -3.12
CA GLN A 135 17.86 -2.62 -4.09
C GLN A 135 16.81 -1.52 -3.89
N VAL A 136 15.56 -1.89 -3.63
CA VAL A 136 14.49 -0.90 -3.41
C VAL A 136 14.80 -0.04 -2.19
N LEU A 137 15.27 -0.65 -1.10
CA LEU A 137 15.65 0.05 0.12
C LEU A 137 16.86 0.97 -0.10
N GLN A 138 17.85 0.55 -0.89
CA GLN A 138 18.99 1.39 -1.25
C GLN A 138 18.56 2.59 -2.09
N ASP A 139 17.68 2.38 -3.06
CA ASP A 139 17.12 3.43 -3.91
C ASP A 139 16.29 4.43 -3.08
N ASP A 140 15.47 3.94 -2.14
CA ASP A 140 14.67 4.76 -1.23
C ASP A 140 15.56 5.59 -0.28
N LEU A 141 16.66 5.02 0.22
CA LEU A 141 17.64 5.75 1.03
C LEU A 141 18.41 6.82 0.24
N ALA A 142 18.54 6.64 -1.08
CA ALA A 142 19.22 7.56 -1.98
C ALA A 142 18.26 8.53 -2.71
N ASP A 143 16.98 8.56 -2.32
CA ASP A 143 15.92 9.38 -2.95
C ASP A 143 15.82 9.19 -4.48
N VAL A 144 16.07 7.98 -4.97
CA VAL A 144 16.05 7.68 -6.42
C VAL A 144 14.63 7.79 -6.96
N ALA A 145 14.45 8.68 -7.94
CA ALA A 145 13.17 8.89 -8.60
C ALA A 145 12.96 7.95 -9.79
N THR A 146 11.75 7.43 -9.92
CA THR A 146 11.31 6.61 -11.05
C THR A 146 10.31 7.37 -11.90
N GLN A 147 10.37 7.20 -13.22
CA GLN A 147 9.45 7.88 -14.12
C GLN A 147 8.12 7.12 -14.20
N ARG A 148 7.01 7.83 -13.99
CA ARG A 148 5.67 7.28 -14.14
C ARG A 148 5.45 6.74 -15.56
N GLY A 149 4.94 5.51 -15.67
CA GLY A 149 4.61 4.84 -16.94
C GLY A 149 5.78 4.12 -17.61
N HIS A 150 6.93 4.02 -16.94
CA HIS A 150 8.07 3.19 -17.35
C HIS A 150 8.31 2.11 -16.28
N SER A 151 7.50 1.07 -16.28
CA SER A 151 7.67 -0.14 -15.44
C SER A 151 7.33 -1.38 -16.24
#